data_AF-A0A1L6F8T0-F1
#
_entry.id   AF-A0A1L6F8T0-F1
#
_cell.length_a   1.000
_cell.length_b   1.000
_cell.length_c   1.000
_cell.angle_alpha   90.00
_cell.angle_beta   90.00
_cell.angle_gamma   90.00
#
_symmetry.space_group_name_H-M   'P 1'
#
loop_
_entity.id
_entity.type
_entity.pdbx_description
1 polymer ?
#
loop_
_entity_poly.entity_id
_entity_poly.type
_entity_poly.pdbx_seq_one_letter_code
_entity_poly.pdbx_strand_id
1 'polypeptide(L)'
;MITNPLLRSLLSGVSSISRRTWIFITATLLVLMVVIMWAMVSAAGWLFGMAREGVVAAPETVRSATAQVEQIIPGVQETVRSANAQVAQIIPGVQETLGALLPTLTPDLPSRDVSGTDPGPVARFPGLVRIEWQRAEQQIQVRYQGRANFTDVIAHYAEAFAEQGYQQNLLSATSTEERHEYIKDGERFSLIFSVQERDVVTVDLRALSA
;
A
#
# COMPACT_ATOMS: atom_id res chain seq x y z
N MET A 1 -51.96 20.92 -18.97
CA MET A 1 -50.89 20.85 -17.97
C MET A 1 -49.54 20.76 -18.69
N ILE A 2 -48.85 21.90 -18.72
CA ILE A 2 -47.42 22.19 -18.93
C ILE A 2 -46.58 21.12 -19.66
N THR A 3 -46.57 21.21 -20.99
CA THR A 3 -45.64 20.49 -21.88
C THR A 3 -44.29 21.21 -21.84
N ASN A 4 -43.31 20.62 -21.16
CA ASN A 4 -42.06 21.28 -20.78
C ASN A 4 -41.15 21.52 -22.02
N PRO A 5 -40.86 22.77 -22.42
CA PRO A 5 -40.06 23.08 -23.62
C PRO A 5 -38.56 22.74 -23.47
N LEU A 6 -38.08 22.56 -22.23
CA LEU A 6 -36.69 22.23 -21.93
C LEU A 6 -36.31 20.78 -22.27
N LEU A 7 -37.27 19.85 -22.24
CA LEU A 7 -37.03 18.46 -22.65
C LEU A 7 -36.89 18.31 -24.17
N ARG A 8 -37.52 19.18 -24.96
CA ARG A 8 -37.38 19.18 -26.42
C ARG A 8 -36.06 19.76 -26.90
N SER A 9 -35.46 20.72 -26.18
CA SER A 9 -34.16 21.30 -26.58
C SER A 9 -32.98 20.38 -26.26
N LEU A 10 -33.06 19.57 -25.19
CA LEU A 10 -32.06 18.54 -24.89
C LEU A 10 -32.10 17.36 -25.85
N LEU A 11 -33.30 16.99 -26.35
CA LEU A 11 -33.46 15.93 -27.35
C LEU A 11 -33.17 16.39 -28.79
N SER A 12 -33.31 17.69 -29.11
CA SER A 12 -33.01 18.20 -30.46
C SER A 12 -31.54 18.56 -30.66
N GLY A 13 -30.82 18.93 -29.59
CA GLY A 13 -29.38 19.22 -29.62
C GLY A 13 -28.50 18.00 -29.94
N VAL A 14 -29.00 16.78 -29.69
CA VAL A 14 -28.29 15.55 -30.06
C VAL A 14 -28.40 15.22 -31.56
N SER A 15 -29.34 15.84 -32.28
CA SER A 15 -29.64 15.52 -33.70
C SER A 15 -29.09 16.52 -34.73
N SER A 16 -28.56 17.67 -34.30
CA SER A 16 -27.92 18.65 -35.20
C SER A 16 -26.46 18.32 -35.51
N ILE A 17 -25.94 17.23 -34.92
CA ILE A 17 -24.59 16.75 -35.11
C ILE A 17 -24.52 16.06 -36.47
N SER A 18 -23.77 16.64 -37.41
CA SER A 18 -23.54 16.10 -38.76
C SER A 18 -23.20 14.61 -38.70
N ARG A 19 -23.70 13.81 -39.66
CA ARG A 19 -23.38 12.37 -39.78
C ARG A 19 -21.87 12.11 -39.67
N ARG A 20 -21.06 13.07 -40.14
CA ARG A 20 -19.60 13.01 -40.07
C ARG A 20 -19.06 13.08 -38.64
N THR A 21 -19.63 13.92 -37.78
CA THR A 21 -19.24 14.05 -36.37
C THR A 21 -19.71 12.86 -35.55
N TRP A 22 -20.86 12.28 -35.88
CA TRP A 22 -21.32 11.02 -35.25
C TRP A 22 -20.37 9.85 -35.57
N ILE A 23 -19.85 9.79 -36.80
CA ILE A 23 -18.82 8.80 -37.18
C ILE A 23 -17.55 9.00 -36.35
N PHE A 24 -17.09 10.24 -36.15
CA PHE A 24 -15.90 10.51 -35.32
C PHE A 24 -16.12 10.13 -33.85
N ILE A 25 -17.29 10.40 -33.28
CA ILE A 25 -17.62 10.02 -31.90
C ILE A 25 -17.63 8.50 -31.76
N THR A 26 -18.32 7.79 -32.66
CA THR A 26 -18.37 6.33 -32.64
C THR A 26 -17.00 5.70 -32.87
N ALA A 27 -16.20 6.25 -33.79
CA ALA A 27 -14.84 5.79 -34.03
C ALA A 27 -13.94 6.01 -32.80
N THR A 28 -14.03 7.18 -32.16
CA THR A 28 -13.26 7.49 -30.94
C THR A 28 -13.66 6.57 -29.80
N LEU A 29 -14.96 6.30 -29.63
CA LEU A 29 -15.47 5.41 -28.60
C LEU A 29 -15.04 3.95 -28.82
N LEU A 30 -15.01 3.50 -30.08
CA LEU A 30 -14.50 2.17 -30.45
C LEU A 30 -13.00 2.05 -30.15
N VAL A 31 -12.20 3.05 -30.51
CA VAL A 31 -10.75 3.06 -30.19
C VAL A 31 -10.55 3.03 -28.67
N LEU A 32 -11.31 3.80 -27.91
CA LEU A 32 -11.24 3.82 -26.46
C LEU A 32 -11.62 2.47 -25.84
N MET A 33 -12.65 1.78 -26.36
CA MET A 33 -12.97 0.42 -25.95
C MET A 33 -11.83 -0.56 -26.22
N VAL A 34 -11.20 -0.49 -27.39
CA VAL A 34 -10.06 -1.35 -27.74
C VAL A 34 -8.88 -1.10 -26.79
N VAL A 35 -8.59 0.16 -26.47
CA VAL A 35 -7.52 0.53 -25.51
C VAL A 35 -7.84 0.01 -24.11
N ILE A 36 -9.08 0.14 -23.63
CA ILE A 36 -9.48 -0.37 -22.31
C ILE A 36 -9.39 -1.90 -22.27
N MET A 37 -9.86 -2.57 -23.33
CA MET A 37 -9.77 -4.04 -23.42
C MET A 37 -8.31 -4.50 -23.44
N TRP A 38 -7.45 -3.80 -24.18
CA TRP A 38 -6.01 -4.06 -24.22
C TRP A 38 -5.34 -3.80 -22.86
N ALA A 39 -5.75 -2.75 -22.15
CA ALA A 39 -5.28 -2.45 -20.80
C ALA A 39 -5.70 -3.52 -19.79
N MET A 40 -6.93 -4.04 -19.87
CA MET A 40 -7.39 -5.14 -19.00
C MET A 40 -6.61 -6.43 -19.23
N VAL A 41 -6.32 -6.78 -20.49
CA VAL A 41 -5.50 -7.97 -20.83
C VAL A 41 -4.06 -7.80 -20.34
N SER A 42 -3.48 -6.61 -20.51
CA SER A 42 -2.12 -6.30 -20.01
C SER A 42 -2.04 -6.28 -18.48
N ALA A 43 -3.05 -5.74 -17.80
CA ALA A 43 -3.12 -5.72 -16.34
C ALA A 43 -3.21 -7.14 -15.75
N ALA A 44 -3.97 -8.03 -16.40
CA ALA A 44 -4.00 -9.45 -16.02
C ALA A 44 -2.63 -10.13 -16.22
N GLY A 45 -1.91 -9.79 -17.30
CA GLY A 45 -0.55 -10.28 -17.54
C GLY A 45 0.47 -9.83 -16.48
N TRP A 46 0.36 -8.59 -15.99
CA TRP A 46 1.24 -8.03 -14.95
C TRP A 46 0.94 -8.60 -13.55
N LEU A 47 -0.33 -8.76 -13.19
CA LEU A 47 -0.74 -9.34 -11.91
C LEU A 47 -0.39 -10.83 -11.79
N PHE A 48 -0.39 -11.58 -12.90
CA PHE A 48 0.09 -12.97 -12.92
C PHE A 48 1.62 -13.08 -13.15
N GLY A 49 2.26 -12.10 -13.78
CA GLY A 49 3.72 -12.02 -13.95
C GLY A 49 4.48 -11.81 -12.63
N MET A 50 3.96 -10.99 -11.73
CA MET A 50 4.50 -10.82 -10.36
C MET A 50 4.47 -12.11 -9.54
N ALA A 51 3.56 -13.05 -9.83
CA ALA A 51 3.52 -14.37 -9.19
C ALA A 51 4.46 -15.40 -9.82
N ARG A 52 5.06 -15.12 -10.98
CA ARG A 52 5.89 -16.07 -11.75
C ARG A 52 7.37 -15.67 -11.81
N GLU A 53 7.69 -14.38 -11.72
CA GLU A 53 9.08 -13.91 -11.57
C GLU A 53 9.69 -14.28 -10.20
N GLY A 54 8.87 -14.61 -9.20
CA GLY A 54 9.34 -15.17 -7.92
C GLY A 54 9.44 -16.70 -7.85
N VAL A 55 8.95 -17.46 -8.85
CA VAL A 55 8.77 -18.92 -8.71
C VAL A 55 9.40 -19.75 -9.86
N VAL A 56 10.02 -19.12 -10.87
CA VAL A 56 10.77 -19.84 -11.93
C VAL A 56 12.27 -19.47 -11.96
N ALA A 57 12.84 -19.10 -10.81
CA ALA A 57 14.28 -19.16 -10.59
C ALA A 57 14.61 -20.32 -9.65
N ALA A 58 14.35 -21.54 -10.13
CA ALA A 58 14.92 -22.76 -9.57
C ALA A 58 16.44 -22.85 -9.95
N PRO A 59 17.22 -23.76 -9.37
CA PRO A 59 18.03 -23.56 -8.16
C PRO A 59 19.53 -23.71 -8.49
N GLU A 60 20.02 -23.00 -9.50
CA GLU A 60 21.41 -23.14 -9.98
C GLU A 60 22.28 -21.88 -9.79
N THR A 61 21.68 -20.71 -9.51
CA THR A 61 22.42 -19.43 -9.36
C THR A 61 22.80 -19.07 -7.92
N VAL A 62 22.34 -19.83 -6.92
CA VAL A 62 22.63 -19.54 -5.50
C VAL A 62 24.07 -19.92 -5.11
N ARG A 63 24.72 -20.85 -5.84
CA ARG A 63 26.11 -21.23 -5.55
C ARG A 63 27.18 -20.37 -6.24
N SER A 64 26.85 -19.65 -7.31
CA SER A 64 27.79 -18.76 -8.00
C SER A 64 27.68 -17.29 -7.58
N ALA A 65 26.52 -16.87 -7.06
CA ALA A 65 26.34 -15.51 -6.53
C ALA A 65 27.00 -15.30 -5.16
N THR A 66 27.15 -16.35 -4.35
CA THR A 66 27.82 -16.25 -3.03
C THR A 66 29.32 -16.03 -3.14
N ALA A 67 29.97 -16.46 -4.23
CA ALA A 67 31.40 -16.25 -4.45
C ALA A 67 31.76 -14.89 -5.11
N GLN A 68 30.82 -14.22 -5.79
CA GLN A 68 31.08 -12.91 -6.41
C GLN A 68 30.74 -11.71 -5.52
N VAL A 69 29.86 -11.86 -4.52
CA VAL A 69 29.47 -10.75 -3.63
C VAL A 69 30.62 -10.31 -2.72
N GLU A 70 31.54 -11.21 -2.38
CA GLU A 70 32.67 -10.89 -1.49
C GLU A 70 33.80 -10.12 -2.21
N GLN A 71 33.80 -10.08 -3.55
CA GLN A 71 34.89 -9.47 -4.35
C GLN A 71 34.53 -8.13 -5.02
N ILE A 72 33.30 -7.62 -4.88
CA ILE A 72 32.85 -6.37 -5.57
C ILE A 72 32.45 -5.27 -4.57
N ILE A 73 33.12 -5.21 -3.42
CA ILE A 73 32.86 -4.18 -2.40
C ILE A 73 33.44 -2.78 -2.75
N PRO A 74 34.45 -2.56 -3.62
CA PRO A 74 34.91 -1.19 -3.87
C PRO A 74 34.17 -0.41 -4.99
N GLY A 75 33.45 -1.06 -5.91
CA GLY A 75 32.89 -0.36 -7.09
C GLY A 75 31.56 0.37 -6.88
N VAL A 76 30.73 -0.12 -5.95
CA VAL A 76 29.39 0.46 -5.70
C VAL A 76 29.50 1.80 -4.96
N GLN A 77 30.51 1.95 -4.10
CA GLN A 77 30.69 3.16 -3.31
C GLN A 77 31.22 4.33 -4.15
N GLU A 78 32.04 4.05 -5.16
CA GLU A 78 32.49 5.04 -6.16
C GLU A 78 31.31 5.54 -7.01
N THR A 79 30.42 4.63 -7.40
CA THR A 79 29.24 4.95 -8.23
C THR A 79 28.26 5.84 -7.46
N VAL A 80 27.99 5.51 -6.19
CA VAL A 80 27.15 6.35 -5.32
C VAL A 80 27.80 7.71 -5.02
N ARG A 81 29.12 7.76 -4.82
CA ARG A 81 29.85 9.01 -4.57
C ARG A 81 29.87 9.93 -5.81
N SER A 82 30.01 9.37 -7.01
CA SER A 82 29.95 10.12 -8.27
C SER A 82 28.54 10.65 -8.58
N ALA A 83 27.49 9.88 -8.28
CA ALA A 83 26.11 10.31 -8.42
C ALA A 83 25.79 11.46 -7.45
N ASN A 84 26.29 11.39 -6.22
CA ASN A 84 26.08 12.43 -5.21
C ASN A 84 26.85 13.73 -5.54
N ALA A 85 28.03 13.63 -6.17
CA ALA A 85 28.80 14.78 -6.63
C ALA A 85 28.14 15.50 -7.82
N GLN A 86 27.49 14.76 -8.73
CA GLN A 86 26.76 15.35 -9.86
C GLN A 86 25.51 16.12 -9.41
N VAL A 87 24.81 15.65 -8.36
CA VAL A 87 23.65 16.37 -7.80
C VAL A 87 24.07 17.69 -7.14
N ALA A 88 25.23 17.74 -6.49
CA ALA A 88 25.75 18.97 -5.85
C ALA A 88 26.14 20.07 -6.86
N GLN A 89 26.44 19.73 -8.12
CA GLN A 89 26.87 20.67 -9.14
C GLN A 89 25.72 21.34 -9.90
N ILE A 90 24.51 20.77 -9.87
CA ILE A 90 23.41 21.21 -10.74
C ILE A 90 22.59 22.33 -10.09
N ILE A 91 22.59 22.48 -8.74
CA ILE A 91 21.77 23.51 -8.07
C ILE A 91 22.46 24.03 -6.78
N PRO A 92 23.17 25.18 -6.82
CA PRO A 92 23.60 25.84 -5.59
C PRO A 92 22.39 26.49 -4.92
N GLY A 93 22.01 26.00 -3.72
CA GLY A 93 20.89 26.55 -2.92
C GLY A 93 19.91 25.51 -2.37
N VAL A 94 20.00 24.24 -2.80
CA VAL A 94 19.13 23.17 -2.29
C VAL A 94 19.48 22.80 -0.85
N GLN A 95 20.74 22.95 -0.43
CA GLN A 95 21.15 22.59 0.93
C GLN A 95 20.52 23.49 2.02
N GLU A 96 20.38 24.79 1.75
CA GLU A 96 19.77 25.75 2.69
C GLU A 96 18.23 25.63 2.71
N THR A 97 17.62 25.24 1.60
CA THR A 97 16.17 25.00 1.52
C THR A 97 15.79 23.64 2.14
N LEU A 98 16.65 22.64 2.01
CA LEU A 98 16.49 21.33 2.66
C LEU A 98 16.79 21.39 4.16
N GLY A 99 17.77 22.19 4.60
CA GLY A 99 18.04 22.37 6.04
C GLY A 99 16.85 22.96 6.81
N ALA A 100 16.04 23.80 6.18
CA ALA A 100 14.82 24.36 6.77
C ALA A 100 13.61 23.41 6.75
N LEU A 101 13.62 22.38 5.88
CA LEU A 101 12.55 21.38 5.72
C LEU A 101 12.87 20.02 6.40
N LEU A 102 14.05 19.88 6.99
CA LEU A 102 14.50 18.64 7.66
C LEU A 102 14.56 18.73 9.20
N PRO A 103 13.52 19.17 9.94
CA PRO A 103 13.46 18.91 11.36
C PRO A 103 12.87 17.53 11.69
N THR A 104 12.95 16.48 10.86
CA THR A 104 12.25 15.20 11.17
C THR A 104 12.81 13.93 10.50
N LEU A 105 14.13 13.72 10.48
CA LEU A 105 14.72 12.39 10.18
C LEU A 105 14.91 11.51 11.43
N THR A 106 14.33 11.90 12.56
CA THR A 106 14.04 10.96 13.65
C THR A 106 12.55 10.66 13.54
N PRO A 107 12.11 9.38 13.48
CA PRO A 107 10.72 9.04 13.71
C PRO A 107 10.38 9.52 15.12
N ASP A 108 9.79 10.71 15.22
CA ASP A 108 9.32 11.21 16.50
C ASP A 108 8.17 10.29 16.89
N LEU A 109 8.36 9.54 17.96
CA LEU A 109 7.38 8.55 18.38
C LEU A 109 6.12 9.32 18.80
N PRO A 110 4.96 9.03 18.18
CA PRO A 110 3.74 9.73 18.50
C PRO A 110 3.40 9.48 19.96
N SER A 111 3.29 10.57 20.72
CA SER A 111 3.11 10.52 22.18
C SER A 111 1.65 10.61 22.62
N ARG A 112 0.71 10.79 21.67
CA ARG A 112 -0.71 10.99 21.96
C ARG A 112 -1.59 10.20 21.00
N ASP A 113 -2.57 9.51 21.57
CA ASP A 113 -3.63 8.83 20.83
C ASP A 113 -4.48 9.82 20.02
N VAL A 114 -4.80 9.46 18.78
CA VAL A 114 -5.91 10.10 18.05
C VAL A 114 -7.25 9.62 18.60
N SER A 115 -8.29 10.42 18.39
CA SER A 115 -9.67 10.06 18.76
C SER A 115 -10.12 8.77 18.07
N GLY A 116 -11.03 8.03 18.72
CA GLY A 116 -11.55 6.76 18.22
C GLY A 116 -11.57 5.68 19.31
N THR A 117 -12.04 4.49 18.94
CA THR A 117 -12.08 3.31 19.80
C THR A 117 -11.36 2.18 19.11
N ASP A 118 -10.62 1.39 19.89
CA ASP A 118 -9.93 0.22 19.37
C ASP A 118 -10.95 -0.82 18.92
N PRO A 119 -10.85 -1.32 17.67
CA PRO A 119 -11.80 -2.28 17.13
C PRO A 119 -11.51 -3.70 17.58
N GLY A 120 -12.57 -4.51 17.64
CA GLY A 120 -12.47 -5.95 17.87
C GLY A 120 -12.30 -6.36 19.34
N PRO A 121 -12.19 -7.68 19.58
CA PRO A 121 -12.13 -8.23 20.94
C PRO A 121 -10.71 -8.24 21.53
N VAL A 122 -9.69 -8.01 20.70
CA VAL A 122 -8.29 -8.05 21.12
C VAL A 122 -7.83 -6.65 21.53
N ALA A 123 -7.36 -6.52 22.76
CA ALA A 123 -6.79 -5.27 23.26
C ALA A 123 -5.53 -4.89 22.48
N ARG A 124 -5.32 -3.58 22.30
CA ARG A 124 -4.09 -3.04 21.72
C ARG A 124 -2.87 -3.46 22.55
N PHE A 125 -1.75 -3.76 21.87
CA PHE A 125 -0.50 -4.07 22.55
C PHE A 125 -0.02 -2.90 23.45
N PRO A 126 0.36 -3.15 24.71
CA PRO A 126 0.82 -2.12 25.62
C PRO A 126 2.02 -1.33 25.07
N GLY A 127 1.95 0.00 25.11
CA GLY A 127 3.02 0.88 24.62
C GLY A 127 2.89 1.28 23.15
N LEU A 128 1.92 0.73 22.41
CA LEU A 128 1.53 1.29 21.11
C LEU A 128 0.48 2.39 21.29
N VAL A 129 0.60 3.42 20.47
CA VAL A 129 -0.31 4.57 20.41
C VAL A 129 -1.06 4.52 19.09
N ARG A 130 -2.35 4.84 19.10
CA ARG A 130 -3.20 4.99 17.91
C ARG A 130 -2.88 6.28 17.22
N ILE A 131 -2.38 6.17 15.99
CA ILE A 131 -1.93 7.30 15.18
C ILE A 131 -2.87 7.59 14.02
N GLU A 132 -3.70 6.61 13.68
CA GLU A 132 -4.70 6.73 12.64
C GLU A 132 -5.95 5.96 13.06
N TRP A 133 -7.12 6.53 12.81
CA TRP A 133 -8.40 5.86 13.00
C TRP A 133 -9.37 6.35 11.92
N GLN A 134 -10.01 5.40 11.24
CA GLN A 134 -10.98 5.67 10.19
C GLN A 134 -12.12 4.67 10.27
N ARG A 135 -13.33 5.11 9.91
CA ARG A 135 -14.50 4.22 9.74
C ARG A 135 -15.15 4.54 8.41
N ALA A 136 -15.38 3.50 7.61
CA ALA A 136 -16.12 3.56 6.35
C ALA A 136 -17.13 2.41 6.33
N GLU A 137 -18.42 2.72 6.38
CA GLU A 137 -19.51 1.74 6.36
C GLU A 137 -19.32 0.63 7.43
N GLN A 138 -19.02 -0.61 6.99
CA GLN A 138 -18.80 -1.80 7.82
C GLN A 138 -17.31 -2.05 8.14
N GLN A 139 -16.41 -1.16 7.73
CA GLN A 139 -14.97 -1.27 7.94
C GLN A 139 -14.46 -0.23 8.95
N ILE A 140 -13.72 -0.68 9.95
CA ILE A 140 -12.92 0.18 10.81
C ILE A 140 -11.44 -0.09 10.51
N GLN A 141 -10.67 0.96 10.24
CA GLN A 141 -9.23 0.88 10.09
C GLN A 141 -8.56 1.67 11.21
N VAL A 142 -7.53 1.08 11.80
CA VAL A 142 -6.74 1.71 12.84
C VAL A 142 -5.26 1.41 12.60
N ARG A 143 -4.40 2.39 12.83
CA ARG A 143 -2.94 2.20 12.84
C ARG A 143 -2.40 2.52 14.23
N TYR A 144 -1.66 1.57 14.78
CA TYR A 144 -0.92 1.71 16.02
C TYR A 144 0.57 1.82 15.74
N GLN A 145 1.28 2.61 16.54
CA GLN A 145 2.73 2.74 16.45
C GLN A 145 3.34 2.92 17.83
N GLY A 146 4.50 2.31 18.07
CA GLY A 146 5.24 2.46 19.31
C GLY A 146 6.55 1.67 19.29
N ARG A 147 7.39 1.86 20.31
CA ARG A 147 8.58 1.02 20.48
C ARG A 147 8.19 -0.27 21.20
N ALA A 148 8.43 -1.41 20.57
CA ALA A 148 8.13 -2.72 21.11
C ALA A 148 9.00 -3.79 20.45
N ASN A 149 9.10 -4.97 21.06
CA ASN A 149 9.68 -6.12 20.40
C ASN A 149 8.69 -6.62 19.33
N PHE A 150 9.16 -6.77 18.09
CA PHE A 150 8.31 -7.15 16.96
C PHE A 150 7.62 -8.51 17.16
N THR A 151 8.35 -9.49 17.68
CA THR A 151 7.84 -10.85 17.92
C THR A 151 6.81 -10.87 19.05
N ASP A 152 7.04 -10.11 20.13
CA ASP A 152 6.10 -10.03 21.25
C ASP A 152 4.76 -9.40 20.81
N VAL A 153 4.81 -8.40 19.92
CA VAL A 153 3.60 -7.80 19.35
C VAL A 153 2.82 -8.83 18.54
N ILE A 154 3.48 -9.57 17.64
CA ILE A 154 2.81 -10.60 16.83
C ILE A 154 2.18 -11.67 17.72
N ALA A 155 2.92 -12.18 18.71
CA ALA A 155 2.47 -13.20 19.65
C ALA A 155 1.23 -12.74 20.43
N HIS A 156 1.24 -11.52 20.97
CA HIS A 156 0.11 -10.93 21.68
C HIS A 156 -1.19 -10.98 20.87
N TYR A 157 -1.17 -10.56 19.61
CA TYR A 157 -2.37 -10.58 18.77
C TYR A 157 -2.76 -12.01 18.38
N ALA A 158 -1.79 -12.86 18.01
CA ALA A 158 -2.07 -14.23 17.59
C ALA A 158 -2.71 -15.05 18.72
N GLU A 159 -2.15 -14.98 19.92
CA GLU A 159 -2.68 -15.66 21.12
C GLU A 159 -4.06 -15.12 21.48
N ALA A 160 -4.23 -13.81 21.56
CA ALA A 160 -5.51 -13.21 21.92
C ALA A 160 -6.62 -13.53 20.89
N PHE A 161 -6.35 -13.50 19.59
CA PHE A 161 -7.34 -13.91 18.59
C PHE A 161 -7.67 -15.40 18.69
N ALA A 162 -6.68 -16.26 18.94
CA ALA A 162 -6.89 -17.69 19.13
C ALA A 162 -7.74 -17.98 20.38
N GLU A 163 -7.51 -17.29 21.50
CA GLU A 163 -8.33 -17.39 22.72
C GLU A 163 -9.79 -16.96 22.48
N GLN A 164 -10.00 -15.97 21.61
CA GLN A 164 -11.33 -15.54 21.19
C GLN A 164 -11.97 -16.48 20.15
N GLY A 165 -11.27 -17.55 19.74
CA GLY A 165 -11.76 -18.57 18.82
C GLY A 165 -11.74 -18.16 17.35
N TYR A 166 -10.94 -17.16 16.97
CA TYR A 166 -10.74 -16.83 15.56
C TYR A 166 -9.79 -17.83 14.90
N GLN A 167 -10.10 -18.20 13.67
CA GLN A 167 -9.17 -18.96 12.83
C GLN A 167 -8.13 -18.02 12.24
N GLN A 168 -6.86 -18.27 12.54
CA GLN A 168 -5.73 -17.55 11.95
C GLN A 168 -5.41 -18.07 10.55
N ASN A 169 -5.14 -17.14 9.64
CA ASN A 169 -4.58 -17.36 8.32
C ASN A 169 -3.36 -16.45 8.13
N LEU A 170 -2.16 -17.03 8.07
CA LEU A 170 -0.92 -16.29 7.83
C LEU A 170 -0.74 -16.10 6.31
N LEU A 171 -0.77 -14.86 5.84
CA LEU A 171 -0.71 -14.52 4.41
C LEU A 171 0.72 -14.35 3.91
N SER A 172 1.59 -13.72 4.71
CA SER A 172 3.02 -13.54 4.38
C SER A 172 3.82 -13.23 5.64
N ALA A 173 5.08 -13.65 5.69
CA ALA A 173 6.01 -13.31 6.77
C ALA A 173 7.42 -13.04 6.22
N THR A 174 8.05 -11.98 6.73
CA THR A 174 9.43 -11.57 6.46
C THR A 174 10.06 -11.11 7.77
N SER A 175 11.37 -10.83 7.78
CA SER A 175 12.05 -10.33 8.99
C SER A 175 11.57 -8.96 9.46
N THR A 176 10.87 -8.19 8.62
CA THR A 176 10.43 -6.82 8.92
C THR A 176 8.91 -6.61 8.81
N GLU A 177 8.17 -7.59 8.31
CA GLU A 177 6.72 -7.47 8.09
C GLU A 177 6.04 -8.85 8.14
N GLU A 178 4.91 -8.95 8.83
CA GLU A 178 4.01 -10.11 8.78
C GLU A 178 2.56 -9.67 8.53
N ARG A 179 1.82 -10.48 7.76
CA ARG A 179 0.42 -10.22 7.39
C ARG A 179 -0.47 -11.38 7.80
N HIS A 180 -1.47 -11.09 8.61
CA HIS A 180 -2.36 -12.05 9.23
C HIS A 180 -3.81 -11.70 8.92
N GLU A 181 -4.63 -12.73 8.79
CA GLU A 181 -6.08 -12.61 8.72
C GLU A 181 -6.70 -13.51 9.79
N TYR A 182 -7.68 -13.00 10.53
CA TYR A 182 -8.41 -13.72 11.56
C TYR A 182 -9.90 -13.69 11.23
N ILE A 183 -10.53 -14.86 11.19
CA ILE A 183 -11.93 -15.00 10.76
C ILE A 183 -12.74 -15.77 11.80
N LYS A 184 -13.94 -15.27 12.12
CA LYS A 184 -14.92 -15.93 12.99
C LYS A 184 -16.32 -15.41 12.71
N ASP A 185 -17.31 -16.29 12.55
CA ASP A 185 -18.74 -15.93 12.47
C ASP A 185 -19.07 -14.79 11.47
N GLY A 186 -18.33 -14.69 10.36
CA GLY A 186 -18.47 -13.64 9.35
C GLY A 186 -17.70 -12.35 9.64
N GLU A 187 -17.15 -12.19 10.84
CA GLU A 187 -16.18 -11.14 11.16
C GLU A 187 -14.80 -11.48 10.60
N ARG A 188 -14.10 -10.45 10.13
CA ARG A 188 -12.74 -10.57 9.60
C ARG A 188 -11.87 -9.44 10.10
N PHE A 189 -10.70 -9.80 10.63
CA PHE A 189 -9.64 -8.86 11.00
C PHE A 189 -8.40 -9.12 10.14
N SER A 190 -7.94 -8.11 9.42
CA SER A 190 -6.67 -8.14 8.70
C SER A 190 -5.65 -7.29 9.45
N LEU A 191 -4.53 -7.89 9.83
CA LEU A 191 -3.44 -7.23 10.54
C LEU A 191 -2.17 -7.26 9.70
N ILE A 192 -1.49 -6.12 9.61
CA ILE A 192 -0.15 -5.99 9.05
C ILE A 192 0.74 -5.47 10.17
N PHE A 193 1.71 -6.29 10.55
CA PHE A 193 2.77 -5.95 11.48
C PHE A 193 3.97 -5.53 10.66
N SER A 194 4.57 -4.39 10.98
CA SER A 194 5.85 -3.99 10.40
C SER A 194 6.78 -3.42 11.47
N VAL A 195 8.08 -3.60 11.29
CA VAL A 195 9.11 -3.01 12.15
C VAL A 195 10.06 -2.17 11.31
N GLN A 196 10.32 -0.96 11.78
CA GLN A 196 11.31 -0.04 11.23
C GLN A 196 12.56 0.01 12.11
N GLU A 197 13.58 0.75 11.65
CA GLU A 197 14.78 1.02 12.42
C GLU A 197 14.44 1.53 13.85
N ARG A 198 15.22 1.07 14.84
CA ARG A 198 15.05 1.39 16.28
C ARG A 198 13.83 0.76 16.96
N ASP A 199 13.42 -0.42 16.49
CA ASP A 199 12.35 -1.25 17.08
C ASP A 199 11.00 -0.53 17.16
N VAL A 200 10.74 0.35 16.18
CA VAL A 200 9.45 1.01 16.04
C VAL A 200 8.52 0.07 15.27
N VAL A 201 7.54 -0.47 15.99
CA VAL A 201 6.55 -1.39 15.44
C VAL A 201 5.31 -0.60 15.04
N THR A 202 4.79 -0.91 13.85
CA THR A 202 3.50 -0.43 13.36
C THR A 202 2.56 -1.62 13.21
N VAL A 203 1.32 -1.45 13.66
CA VAL A 203 0.24 -2.43 13.50
C VAL A 203 -0.90 -1.74 12.77
N ASP A 204 -1.11 -2.13 11.51
CA ASP A 204 -2.27 -1.74 10.71
C ASP A 204 -3.34 -2.80 10.87
N LEU A 205 -4.46 -2.45 11.51
CA LEU A 205 -5.59 -3.35 11.74
C LEU A 205 -6.81 -2.85 10.98
N ARG A 206 -7.39 -3.73 10.17
CA ARG A 206 -8.68 -3.53 9.50
C ARG A 206 -9.68 -4.54 10.02
N ALA A 207 -10.78 -4.05 10.58
CA ALA A 207 -11.89 -4.85 11.06
C ALA A 207 -13.06 -4.70 10.08
N LEU A 208 -13.54 -5.82 9.56
CA LEU A 208 -14.71 -5.93 8.70
C LEU A 208 -15.76 -6.73 9.46
N SER A 209 -16.89 -6.09 9.74
CA SER A 209 -18.08 -6.76 10.29
C SER A 209 -18.95 -7.28 9.15
N ALA A 210 -19.61 -8.43 9.39
CA ALA A 210 -20.61 -8.99 8.47
C ALA A 210 -21.81 -8.06 8.23
#